data_AF-A0A3E4UP28-F1
#
_entry.id   AF-A0A3E4UP28-F1
#
_cell.length_a   1.000
_cell.length_b   1.000
_cell.length_c   1.000
_cell.angle_alpha   90.00
_cell.angle_beta   90.00
_cell.angle_gamma   90.00
#
_symmetry.space_group_name_H-M   'P 1'
#
loop_
_entity.id
_entity.type
_entity.pdbx_description
1 polymer ?
#
loop_
_entity_poly.entity_id
_entity_poly.type
_entity_poly.pdbx_seq_one_letter_code
_entity_poly.pdbx_strand_id
1 'polypeptide(L)'
;MKSIKRSLQESRLNTHRLIRAWLQPRLGEVGNRFRLGGRIRLANRWARKHPRRTFACVVGSLAFLLAGNIAGDVLLTGNRKTDEAAWTGTESLNGIALVEPMFQGFRTIQANKNVHRTTLMELTGRGQKLREELDSLIALPRKSHADSIRIVQRYRQLEHIVQSLKNNDNP
;
A
#
# COMPACT_ATOMS: atom_id res chain seq x y z
N MET A 1 7.03 -18.22 21.26
CA MET A 1 6.76 -17.37 20.07
C MET A 1 5.62 -16.42 20.40
N LYS A 2 5.83 -15.10 20.29
CA LYS A 2 4.76 -14.12 20.58
C LYS A 2 3.64 -14.28 19.53
N SER A 3 2.38 -14.33 19.98
CA SER A 3 1.22 -14.45 19.09
C SER A 3 1.20 -13.32 18.06
N ILE A 4 0.96 -13.64 16.79
CA ILE A 4 0.89 -12.71 15.66
C ILE A 4 -0.03 -11.50 15.95
N LYS A 5 -1.11 -11.71 16.73
CA LYS A 5 -2.01 -10.64 17.17
C LYS A 5 -1.30 -9.60 18.05
N ARG A 6 -0.40 -10.04 18.93
CA ARG A 6 0.39 -9.15 19.80
C ARG A 6 1.43 -8.36 19.01
N SER A 7 2.10 -8.96 18.01
CA SER A 7 3.09 -8.21 17.20
C SER A 7 2.44 -7.15 16.32
N LEU A 8 1.23 -7.41 15.78
CA LEU A 8 0.45 -6.42 15.04
C LEU A 8 0.01 -5.27 15.94
N GLN A 9 -0.41 -5.55 17.17
CA GLN A 9 -0.79 -4.52 18.14
C GLN A 9 0.40 -3.68 18.58
N GLU A 10 1.56 -4.32 18.81
CA GLU A 10 2.84 -3.64 19.10
C GLU A 10 3.27 -2.74 17.93
N SER A 11 3.14 -3.20 16.68
CA SER A 11 3.44 -2.42 15.48
C SER A 11 2.55 -1.17 15.35
N ARG A 12 1.24 -1.31 15.60
CA ARG A 12 0.31 -0.16 15.58
C ARG A 12 0.61 0.87 16.67
N LEU A 13 0.99 0.43 17.86
CA LEU A 13 1.36 1.33 18.94
C LEU A 13 2.68 2.04 18.64
N ASN A 14 3.63 1.35 18.02
CA ASN A 14 4.92 1.92 17.63
C ASN A 14 4.77 2.94 16.48
N THR A 15 3.96 2.67 15.47
CA THR A 15 3.69 3.64 14.40
C THR A 15 3.02 4.89 14.93
N HIS A 16 2.05 4.76 15.84
CA HIS A 16 1.40 5.91 16.46
C HIS A 16 2.38 6.75 17.32
N ARG A 17 3.30 6.09 18.04
CA ARG A 17 4.35 6.78 18.80
C ARG A 17 5.33 7.51 17.89
N LEU A 18 5.75 6.90 16.77
CA LEU A 18 6.64 7.52 15.80
C LEU A 18 6.01 8.74 15.12
N ILE A 19 4.74 8.60 14.70
CA ILE A 19 3.98 9.70 14.12
C ILE A 19 3.84 10.84 15.13
N ARG A 20 3.50 10.52 16.39
CA ARG A 20 3.40 11.53 17.45
C ARG A 20 4.75 12.18 17.75
N ALA A 21 5.84 11.41 17.85
CA ALA A 21 7.17 11.92 18.12
C ALA A 21 7.67 12.85 16.99
N TRP A 22 7.29 12.58 15.75
CA TRP A 22 7.60 13.43 14.60
C TRP A 22 6.72 14.68 14.51
N LEU A 23 5.43 14.54 14.80
CA LEU A 23 4.45 15.62 14.63
C LEU A 23 4.48 16.63 15.80
N GLN A 24 4.73 16.15 17.02
CA GLN A 24 4.76 16.96 18.23
C GLN A 24 5.77 18.13 18.20
N PRO A 25 7.03 17.98 17.71
CA PRO A 25 7.95 19.11 17.59
C PRO A 25 7.49 20.14 16.56
N ARG A 26 6.98 19.71 15.38
CA ARG A 26 6.50 20.64 14.34
C ARG A 26 5.24 21.40 14.76
N LEU A 27 4.28 20.72 15.40
CA LEU A 27 3.07 21.37 15.92
C LEU A 27 3.36 22.25 17.14
N GLY A 28 4.38 21.89 17.94
CA GLY A 28 4.84 22.70 19.07
C GLY A 28 5.44 24.04 18.63
N GLU A 29 6.30 24.03 17.63
CA GLU A 29 6.93 25.26 17.11
C GLU A 29 5.93 26.19 16.43
N VAL A 30 5.06 25.65 15.56
CA VAL A 30 4.01 26.45 14.90
C VAL A 30 2.95 26.91 15.91
N GLY A 31 2.58 26.02 16.85
CA GLY A 31 1.66 26.29 17.95
C GLY A 31 2.12 27.43 18.86
N ASN A 32 3.41 27.46 19.20
CA ASN A 32 4.02 28.47 20.04
C ASN A 32 4.17 29.81 19.31
N ARG A 33 4.62 29.80 18.04
CA ARG A 33 4.74 31.04 17.23
C ARG A 33 3.41 31.76 17.03
N PHE A 34 2.31 31.02 16.86
CA PHE A 34 0.98 31.61 16.70
C PHE A 34 0.17 31.72 18.00
N ARG A 35 0.74 31.34 19.16
CA ARG A 35 0.04 31.26 20.47
C ARG A 35 -1.36 30.66 20.35
N LEU A 36 -1.48 29.59 19.55
CA LEU A 36 -2.77 28.99 19.17
C LEU A 36 -3.57 28.54 20.39
N GLY A 37 -2.90 27.97 21.40
CA GLY A 37 -3.55 27.55 22.65
C GLY A 37 -4.22 28.71 23.41
N GLY A 38 -3.63 29.92 23.37
CA GLY A 38 -4.22 31.11 24.01
C GLY A 38 -5.45 31.63 23.24
N ARG A 39 -5.37 31.65 21.91
CA ARG A 39 -6.45 32.13 21.04
C ARG A 39 -7.63 31.16 21.03
N ILE A 40 -7.38 29.85 21.02
CA ILE A 40 -8.43 28.82 21.14
C ILE A 40 -9.15 28.92 22.48
N ARG A 41 -8.42 29.15 23.59
CA ARG A 41 -9.04 29.36 24.91
C ARG A 41 -9.91 30.62 24.95
N LEU A 42 -9.50 31.70 24.28
CA LEU A 42 -10.27 32.94 24.20
C LEU A 42 -11.52 32.75 23.32
N ALA A 43 -11.37 32.11 22.16
CA ALA A 43 -12.46 31.76 21.27
C ALA A 43 -13.49 30.84 21.95
N ASN A 44 -13.04 29.82 22.68
CA ASN A 44 -13.93 28.93 23.45
C ASN A 44 -14.61 29.64 24.62
N ARG A 45 -13.93 30.59 25.29
CA ARG A 45 -14.55 31.39 26.35
C ARG A 45 -15.61 32.33 25.78
N TRP A 46 -15.31 32.96 24.65
CA TRP A 46 -16.25 33.81 23.92
C TRP A 46 -17.45 33.00 23.40
N ALA A 47 -17.20 31.79 22.89
CA ALA A 47 -18.23 30.90 22.41
C ALA A 47 -19.20 30.47 23.50
N ARG A 48 -18.70 30.19 24.71
CA ARG A 48 -19.55 29.93 25.88
C ARG A 48 -20.32 31.16 26.35
N LYS A 49 -19.75 32.36 26.23
CA LYS A 49 -20.38 33.61 26.67
C LYS A 49 -21.50 34.07 25.73
N HIS A 50 -21.41 33.78 24.44
CA HIS A 50 -22.38 34.21 23.43
C HIS A 50 -22.88 33.06 22.53
N PRO A 51 -23.63 32.09 23.09
CA PRO A 51 -24.02 30.86 22.38
C PRO A 51 -24.91 31.11 21.15
N ARG A 52 -25.77 32.13 21.19
CA ARG A 52 -26.63 32.49 20.05
C ARG A 52 -25.84 33.06 18.88
N ARG A 53 -24.78 33.83 19.16
CA ARG A 53 -23.93 34.44 18.12
C ARG A 53 -23.00 33.42 17.49
N THR A 54 -22.48 32.46 18.27
CA THR A 54 -21.68 31.37 17.72
C THR A 54 -22.51 30.41 16.90
N PHE A 55 -23.71 30.07 17.36
CA PHE A 55 -24.63 29.26 16.57
C PHE A 55 -24.99 29.95 15.25
N ALA A 56 -25.36 31.24 15.28
CA ALA A 56 -25.65 32.00 14.07
C ALA A 56 -24.43 32.14 13.14
N CYS A 57 -23.23 32.32 13.68
CA CYS A 57 -22.00 32.37 12.90
C CYS A 57 -21.68 31.02 12.24
N VAL A 58 -21.84 29.91 12.96
CA VAL A 58 -21.62 28.56 12.43
C VAL A 58 -22.66 28.23 11.37
N VAL A 59 -23.96 28.38 11.68
CA VAL A 59 -25.05 28.12 10.74
C VAL A 59 -24.94 29.04 9.53
N GLY A 60 -24.64 30.32 9.73
CA GLY A 60 -24.42 31.29 8.65
C GLY A 60 -23.23 30.93 7.78
N SER A 61 -22.10 30.53 8.36
CA SER A 61 -20.92 30.08 7.61
C SER A 61 -21.21 28.80 6.82
N LEU A 62 -21.96 27.86 7.39
CA LEU A 62 -22.32 26.60 6.73
C LEU A 62 -23.32 26.84 5.60
N ALA A 63 -24.33 27.68 5.83
CA ALA A 63 -25.30 28.08 4.81
C ALA A 63 -24.64 28.89 3.70
N PHE A 64 -23.68 29.75 4.01
CA PHE A 64 -22.90 30.50 3.03
C PHE A 64 -22.02 29.58 2.18
N LEU A 65 -21.35 28.59 2.79
CA LEU A 65 -20.60 27.58 2.04
C LEU A 65 -21.53 26.75 1.15
N LEU A 66 -22.71 26.36 1.65
CA LEU A 66 -23.69 25.62 0.87
C LEU A 66 -24.21 26.45 -0.32
N ALA A 67 -24.64 27.68 -0.06
CA ALA A 67 -25.10 28.60 -1.09
C ALA A 67 -23.99 28.97 -2.07
N GLY A 68 -22.74 29.10 -1.61
CA GLY A 68 -21.58 29.35 -2.45
C GLY A 68 -21.24 28.15 -3.35
N ASN A 69 -21.41 26.92 -2.86
CA ASN A 69 -21.25 25.73 -3.70
C ASN A 69 -22.38 25.63 -4.73
N ILE A 70 -23.64 25.85 -4.33
CA ILE A 70 -24.80 25.79 -5.24
C ILE A 70 -24.72 26.92 -6.27
N ALA A 71 -24.40 28.14 -5.86
CA ALA A 71 -24.24 29.28 -6.75
C ALA A 71 -22.99 29.16 -7.61
N GLY A 72 -21.91 28.58 -7.07
CA GLY A 72 -20.70 28.24 -7.83
C GLY A 72 -21.01 27.24 -8.94
N ASP A 73 -21.74 26.19 -8.63
CA ASP A 73 -22.24 25.21 -9.60
C ASP A 73 -23.17 25.91 -10.62
N VAL A 74 -24.24 26.58 -10.20
CA VAL A 74 -25.17 27.23 -11.14
C VAL A 74 -24.50 28.32 -12.02
N LEU A 75 -23.58 29.12 -11.47
CA LEU A 75 -22.96 30.25 -12.17
C LEU A 75 -21.71 29.85 -12.97
N LEU A 76 -20.89 28.90 -12.50
CA LEU A 76 -19.72 28.39 -13.24
C LEU A 76 -20.08 27.22 -14.17
N THR A 77 -20.94 26.29 -13.74
CA THR A 77 -21.34 25.07 -14.49
C THR A 77 -22.40 25.34 -15.56
N GLY A 78 -23.17 26.43 -15.42
CA GLY A 78 -24.05 26.92 -16.48
C GLY A 78 -23.31 27.26 -17.79
N ASN A 79 -22.01 27.53 -17.73
CA ASN A 79 -21.17 27.91 -18.87
C ASN A 79 -19.98 26.96 -19.16
N ARG A 80 -19.75 25.90 -18.37
CA ARG A 80 -18.52 25.09 -18.46
C ARG A 80 -18.74 23.58 -18.48
N LYS A 81 -19.67 23.08 -19.31
CA LYS A 81 -19.77 21.65 -19.68
C LYS A 81 -18.45 20.96 -20.09
N THR A 82 -17.34 21.69 -20.21
CA THR A 82 -16.00 21.17 -20.50
C THR A 82 -15.01 21.13 -19.33
N ASP A 83 -15.25 21.80 -18.19
CA ASP A 83 -14.24 21.91 -17.11
C ASP A 83 -14.72 21.47 -15.71
N GLU A 84 -15.90 20.85 -15.63
CA GLU A 84 -16.55 20.28 -14.44
C GLU A 84 -15.78 19.10 -13.80
N ALA A 85 -14.59 18.76 -14.29
CA ALA A 85 -13.70 17.85 -13.58
C ALA A 85 -12.87 18.59 -12.53
N ALA A 86 -12.60 19.89 -12.69
CA ALA A 86 -11.48 20.58 -12.04
C ALA A 86 -11.67 20.97 -10.55
N TRP A 87 -12.89 21.03 -10.00
CA TRP A 87 -13.09 21.64 -8.67
C TRP A 87 -13.81 20.78 -7.61
N THR A 88 -14.61 19.77 -7.97
CA THR A 88 -15.36 18.94 -7.00
C THR A 88 -14.98 17.45 -6.99
N GLY A 89 -14.06 17.04 -7.86
CA GLY A 89 -13.60 15.64 -7.94
C GLY A 89 -12.12 15.47 -8.26
N THR A 90 -11.49 16.40 -8.98
CA THR A 90 -10.09 16.23 -9.38
C THR A 90 -9.05 16.57 -8.35
N GLU A 91 -9.30 17.37 -7.31
CA GLU A 91 -8.28 17.60 -6.27
C GLU A 91 -8.10 16.35 -5.39
N SER A 92 -9.20 15.64 -5.11
CA SER A 92 -9.18 14.27 -4.59
C SER A 92 -8.59 13.28 -5.60
N LEU A 93 -8.82 13.43 -6.91
CA LEU A 93 -8.15 12.60 -7.92
C LEU A 93 -6.68 12.95 -8.13
N ASN A 94 -6.21 14.14 -7.75
CA ASN A 94 -4.81 14.55 -7.83
C ASN A 94 -4.04 14.07 -6.60
N GLY A 95 -4.71 14.01 -5.44
CA GLY A 95 -4.28 13.21 -4.29
C GLY A 95 -4.28 11.70 -4.57
N ILE A 96 -5.29 11.19 -5.31
CA ILE A 96 -5.32 9.81 -5.80
C ILE A 96 -4.25 9.59 -6.90
N ALA A 97 -3.94 10.58 -7.73
CA ALA A 97 -2.85 10.53 -8.72
C ALA A 97 -1.47 10.51 -8.04
N LEU A 98 -1.33 11.09 -6.84
CA LEU A 98 -0.11 10.98 -6.04
C LEU A 98 0.04 9.59 -5.38
N VAL A 99 -1.07 8.88 -5.09
CA VAL A 99 -1.04 7.47 -4.66
C VAL A 99 -1.16 6.46 -5.80
N GLU A 100 -1.46 6.89 -7.02
CA GLU A 100 -1.41 6.09 -8.25
C GLU A 100 -0.06 5.38 -8.42
N PRO A 101 1.12 6.02 -8.23
CA PRO A 101 2.40 5.29 -8.27
C PRO A 101 2.51 4.25 -7.14
N MET A 102 1.87 4.44 -6.00
CA MET A 102 1.85 3.46 -4.90
C MET A 102 0.90 2.29 -5.21
N PHE A 103 -0.26 2.55 -5.83
CA PHE A 103 -1.20 1.53 -6.29
C PHE A 103 -0.67 0.76 -7.51
N GLN A 104 0.02 1.44 -8.43
CA GLN A 104 0.77 0.81 -9.52
C GLN A 104 1.93 -0.02 -8.97
N GLY A 105 2.68 0.49 -8.00
CA GLY A 105 3.69 -0.27 -7.26
C GLY A 105 3.10 -1.52 -6.59
N PHE A 106 1.95 -1.40 -5.93
CA PHE A 106 1.29 -2.53 -5.29
C PHE A 106 0.75 -3.56 -6.29
N ARG A 107 0.15 -3.10 -7.40
CA ARG A 107 -0.35 -3.98 -8.47
C ARG A 107 0.80 -4.69 -9.19
N THR A 108 1.90 -4.00 -9.47
CA THR A 108 3.10 -4.58 -10.08
C THR A 108 3.81 -5.54 -9.13
N ILE A 109 3.91 -5.24 -7.83
CA ILE A 109 4.44 -6.16 -6.81
C ILE A 109 3.58 -7.42 -6.70
N GLN A 110 2.25 -7.28 -6.73
CA GLN A 110 1.36 -8.44 -6.71
C GLN A 110 1.42 -9.26 -8.00
N ALA A 111 1.45 -8.60 -9.15
CA ALA A 111 1.62 -9.28 -10.44
C ALA A 111 2.97 -10.02 -10.48
N ASN A 112 4.06 -9.38 -10.06
CA ASN A 112 5.38 -9.99 -9.97
C ASN A 112 5.40 -11.14 -8.97
N LYS A 113 4.71 -11.02 -7.82
CA LYS A 113 4.60 -12.11 -6.84
C LYS A 113 3.86 -13.32 -7.41
N ASN A 114 2.80 -13.10 -8.20
CA ASN A 114 2.08 -14.18 -8.88
C ASN A 114 2.96 -14.84 -9.95
N VAL A 115 3.64 -14.04 -10.78
CA VAL A 115 4.59 -14.54 -11.78
C VAL A 115 5.69 -15.37 -11.11
N HIS A 116 6.28 -14.85 -10.04
CA HIS A 116 7.34 -15.54 -9.29
C HIS A 116 6.84 -16.86 -8.67
N ARG A 117 5.63 -16.86 -8.11
CA ARG A 117 5.00 -18.08 -7.58
C ARG A 117 4.74 -19.11 -8.68
N THR A 118 4.25 -18.69 -9.84
CA THR A 118 4.03 -19.59 -10.98
C THR A 118 5.34 -20.17 -11.50
N THR A 119 6.41 -19.36 -11.58
CA THR A 119 7.74 -19.83 -11.98
C THR A 119 8.31 -20.83 -10.98
N LEU A 120 8.18 -20.60 -9.67
CA LEU A 120 8.60 -21.57 -8.65
C LEU A 120 7.81 -22.88 -8.72
N MET A 121 6.49 -22.81 -8.96
CA MET A 121 5.66 -24.01 -9.17
C MET A 121 6.09 -24.78 -10.41
N GLU A 122 6.40 -24.08 -11.50
CA GLU A 122 6.88 -24.70 -12.74
C GLU A 122 8.27 -25.35 -12.57
N LEU A 123 9.21 -24.67 -11.92
CA LEU A 123 10.54 -25.23 -11.60
C LEU A 123 10.42 -26.46 -10.69
N THR A 124 9.56 -26.40 -9.68
CA THR A 124 9.31 -27.52 -8.77
C THR A 124 8.70 -28.71 -9.53
N GLY A 125 7.71 -28.47 -10.39
CA GLY A 125 7.11 -29.51 -11.23
C GLY A 125 8.09 -30.13 -12.21
N ARG A 126 8.94 -29.32 -12.87
CA ARG A 126 10.04 -29.82 -13.71
C ARG A 126 11.03 -30.65 -12.90
N GLY A 127 11.41 -30.21 -11.70
CA GLY A 127 12.29 -30.94 -10.80
C GLY A 127 11.71 -32.31 -10.39
N GLN A 128 10.42 -32.37 -10.07
CA GLN A 128 9.74 -33.63 -9.75
C GLN A 128 9.73 -34.60 -10.94
N LYS A 129 9.34 -34.14 -12.13
CA LYS A 129 9.34 -34.98 -13.33
C LYS A 129 10.75 -35.49 -13.67
N LEU A 130 11.75 -34.64 -13.53
CA LEU A 130 13.15 -35.01 -13.79
C LEU A 130 13.65 -36.04 -12.77
N ARG A 131 13.22 -35.91 -11.51
CA ARG A 131 13.48 -36.90 -10.46
C ARG A 131 12.81 -38.24 -10.78
N GLU A 132 11.56 -38.25 -11.22
CA GLU A 132 10.86 -39.48 -11.65
C GLU A 132 11.54 -40.14 -12.86
N GLU A 133 12.00 -39.35 -13.84
CA GLU A 133 12.78 -39.85 -14.98
C GLU A 133 14.11 -40.46 -14.51
N LEU A 134 14.82 -39.80 -13.58
CA LEU A 134 16.05 -40.30 -12.96
C LEU A 134 15.81 -41.59 -12.18
N ASP A 135 14.75 -41.66 -11.38
CA ASP A 135 14.40 -42.84 -10.59
C ASP A 135 14.08 -44.04 -11.50
N SER A 136 13.35 -43.79 -12.59
CA SER A 136 13.06 -44.78 -13.63
C SER A 136 14.34 -45.26 -14.36
N LEU A 137 15.26 -44.35 -14.67
CA LEU A 137 16.55 -44.68 -15.30
C LEU A 137 17.51 -45.40 -14.33
N ILE A 138 17.39 -45.13 -13.03
CA ILE A 138 18.17 -45.80 -11.98
C ILE A 138 17.67 -47.23 -11.76
N ALA A 139 16.34 -47.45 -11.80
CA ALA A 139 15.70 -48.75 -11.60
C ALA A 139 16.01 -49.82 -12.67
N LEU A 140 16.57 -49.43 -13.83
CA LEU A 140 16.98 -50.38 -14.87
C LEU A 140 18.10 -51.33 -14.38
N PRO A 141 17.93 -52.66 -14.53
CA PRO A 141 18.84 -53.67 -13.99
C PRO A 141 20.17 -53.82 -14.77
N ARG A 142 20.24 -53.37 -16.03
CA ARG A 142 21.49 -53.26 -16.81
C ARG A 142 21.52 -51.90 -17.49
N LYS A 143 22.60 -51.14 -17.29
CA LYS A 143 22.76 -49.77 -17.81
C LYS A 143 23.62 -49.78 -19.07
N SER A 144 23.12 -49.21 -20.16
CA SER A 144 23.94 -48.95 -21.35
C SER A 144 24.84 -47.73 -21.14
N HIS A 145 25.95 -47.63 -21.89
CA HIS A 145 26.81 -46.44 -21.87
C HIS A 145 26.03 -45.16 -22.23
N ALA A 146 25.10 -45.25 -23.19
CA ALA A 146 24.22 -44.14 -23.54
C ALA A 146 23.29 -43.73 -22.38
N ASP A 147 22.77 -44.69 -21.62
CA ASP A 147 21.91 -44.43 -20.46
C ASP A 147 22.70 -43.77 -19.33
N SER A 148 23.95 -44.18 -19.12
CA SER A 148 24.83 -43.58 -18.10
C SER A 148 25.12 -42.10 -18.38
N ILE A 149 25.34 -41.72 -19.65
CA ILE A 149 25.52 -40.32 -20.05
C ILE A 149 24.22 -39.53 -19.83
N ARG A 150 23.07 -40.12 -20.18
CA ARG A 150 21.75 -39.49 -20.03
C ARG A 150 21.39 -39.25 -18.55
N ILE A 151 21.73 -40.18 -17.66
CA ILE A 151 21.56 -40.02 -16.20
C ILE A 151 22.38 -38.83 -15.69
N VAL A 152 23.66 -38.71 -16.07
CA VAL A 152 24.53 -37.60 -15.62
C VAL A 152 23.99 -36.25 -16.10
N GLN A 153 23.53 -36.17 -17.36
CA GLN A 153 22.92 -34.94 -17.89
C GLN A 153 21.65 -34.54 -17.15
N ARG A 154 20.77 -35.51 -16.88
CA ARG A 154 19.53 -35.31 -16.12
C ARG A 154 19.81 -34.90 -14.67
N TYR A 155 20.84 -35.48 -14.04
CA TYR A 155 21.24 -35.11 -12.69
C TYR A 155 21.75 -33.66 -12.60
N ARG A 156 22.59 -33.22 -13.55
CA ARG A 156 23.05 -31.83 -13.63
C ARG A 156 21.90 -30.83 -13.83
N GLN A 157 20.91 -31.21 -14.64
CA GLN A 157 19.69 -30.40 -14.82
C GLN A 157 18.88 -30.28 -13.51
N LEU A 158 18.78 -31.37 -12.74
CA LEU A 158 18.10 -31.35 -11.44
C LEU A 158 18.85 -30.47 -10.43
N GLU A 159 20.18 -30.58 -10.40
CA GLU A 159 21.05 -29.77 -9.53
C GLU A 159 20.89 -28.26 -9.81
N HIS A 160 20.86 -27.86 -11.08
CA HIS A 160 20.60 -26.47 -11.46
C HIS A 160 19.22 -25.97 -11.00
N ILE A 161 18.18 -26.80 -11.07
CA ILE A 161 16.83 -26.45 -10.59
C ILE A 161 16.83 -26.31 -9.06
N VAL A 162 17.46 -27.23 -8.33
CA VAL A 162 17.56 -27.18 -6.86
C VAL A 162 18.33 -25.94 -6.42
N GLN A 163 19.44 -25.62 -7.08
CA GLN A 163 20.22 -24.42 -6.78
C GLN A 163 19.42 -23.14 -7.07
N SER A 164 18.63 -23.11 -8.15
CA SER A 164 17.73 -22.01 -8.45
C SER A 164 16.66 -21.84 -7.37
N LEU A 165 16.02 -22.92 -6.90
CA LEU A 165 15.04 -22.88 -5.81
C LEU A 165 15.68 -22.36 -4.50
N LYS A 166 16.85 -22.88 -4.13
CA LYS A 166 17.58 -22.47 -2.93
C LYS A 166 17.96 -20.98 -2.94
N ASN A 167 18.38 -20.47 -4.09
CA ASN A 167 18.71 -19.05 -4.26
C ASN A 167 17.47 -18.14 -4.22
N ASN A 168 16.29 -18.66 -4.56
CA ASN A 168 15.03 -17.91 -4.48
C ASN A 168 14.35 -18.01 -3.10
N ASP A 169 14.69 -19.02 -2.28
CA ASP A 169 14.15 -19.19 -0.91
C ASP A 169 14.88 -18.34 0.16
N ASN A 170 16.11 -17.88 -0.12
CA ASN A 170 16.86 -16.95 0.74
C ASN A 170 16.73 -15.51 0.18
N PRO A 171 15.83 -14.68 0.72
CA PRO A 171 15.70 -13.28 0.30
C PRO A 171 16.89 -12.40 0.71
#